data_AF-A0A1Y1ISY0-F1
#
_entry.id   AF-A0A1Y1ISY0-F1
#
_cell.length_a   1.000
_cell.length_b   1.000
_cell.length_c   1.000
_cell.angle_alpha   90.00
_cell.angle_beta   90.00
_cell.angle_gamma   90.00
#
_symmetry.space_group_name_H-M   'P 1'
#
loop_
_entity.id
_entity.type
_entity.pdbx_description
1 polymer ?
#
loop_
_entity_poly.entity_id
_entity_poly.type
_entity_poly.pdbx_seq_one_letter_code
_entity_poly.pdbx_strand_id
1 'polypeptide(L)'
;MLGTGVMKRGTPVRTYDNSFVAEVGGLPLQELNNLELDFLKRLNFKLSVSDIELYETLMAITSRQEQPQGRQRPCSFRVLRAYVQPAWVN
;
A
#
# COMPACT_ATOMS: atom_id res chain seq x y z
N MET A 1 10.39 -8.69 20.35
CA MET A 1 11.47 -8.07 19.55
C MET A 1 10.90 -7.72 18.19
N LEU A 2 11.52 -6.81 17.45
CA LEU A 2 11.57 -6.72 15.98
C LEU A 2 11.08 -5.38 15.40
N GLY A 3 12.04 -4.46 15.31
CA GLY A 3 12.16 -3.55 14.19
C GLY A 3 13.64 -3.53 13.82
N THR A 4 14.02 -4.16 12.72
CA THR A 4 15.39 -4.06 12.21
C THR A 4 15.60 -2.62 11.74
N GLY A 5 16.33 -1.82 12.51
CA GLY A 5 16.53 -0.40 12.21
C GLY A 5 17.36 -0.22 10.93
N VAL A 6 16.71 0.02 9.80
CA VAL A 6 17.38 0.45 8.58
C VAL A 6 17.55 1.97 8.65
N MET A 7 18.78 2.45 8.67
CA MET A 7 19.06 3.89 8.64
C MET A 7 19.14 4.36 7.19
N LYS A 8 18.26 5.28 6.78
CA LYS A 8 18.35 5.95 5.48
C LYS A 8 18.49 7.45 5.72
N ARG A 9 19.65 8.02 5.36
CA ARG A 9 19.96 9.46 5.53
C ARG A 9 19.81 9.97 6.97
N GLY A 10 20.26 9.20 7.95
CA GLY A 10 20.26 9.59 9.37
C GLY A 10 18.88 9.52 10.06
N THR A 11 17.81 9.20 9.33
CA THR A 11 16.49 8.95 9.92
C THR A 11 16.28 7.45 10.14
N PRO A 12 15.82 7.01 11.32
CA PRO A 12 15.45 5.62 11.53
C PRO A 12 14.22 5.30 10.68
N VAL A 13 14.40 4.44 9.68
CA VAL A 13 13.27 3.88 8.93
C VAL A 13 12.75 2.71 9.75
N ARG A 14 11.50 2.81 10.19
CA ARG A 14 10.82 1.69 10.85
C ARG A 14 10.38 0.71 9.77
N THR A 15 10.97 -0.48 9.78
CA THR A 15 10.48 -1.62 9.02
C THR A 15 9.79 -2.58 9.97
N TYR A 16 8.71 -3.20 9.51
CA TYR A 16 7.99 -4.25 10.23
C TYR A 16 8.14 -5.54 9.45
N ASP A 17 8.28 -6.66 10.16
CA ASP A 17 8.36 -7.96 9.52
C ASP A 17 7.01 -8.37 8.93
N ASN A 18 7.04 -9.18 7.87
CA ASN A 18 5.83 -9.68 7.24
C ASN A 18 4.96 -10.50 8.20
N SER A 19 5.54 -11.15 9.21
CA SER A 19 4.77 -11.83 10.25
C SER A 19 3.83 -10.87 11.00
N PHE A 20 4.33 -9.69 11.36
CA PHE A 20 3.55 -8.64 12.01
C PHE A 20 2.49 -8.07 11.06
N VAL A 21 2.87 -7.79 9.82
CA VAL A 21 1.94 -7.23 8.81
C VAL A 21 0.84 -8.24 8.45
N ALA A 22 1.15 -9.54 8.41
CA ALA A 22 0.20 -10.62 8.17
C ALA A 22 -0.82 -10.74 9.32
N GLU A 23 -0.35 -10.65 10.57
CA GLU A 23 -1.21 -10.66 11.76
C GLU A 23 -2.18 -9.47 11.75
N VAL A 24 -1.69 -8.26 11.50
CA VAL A 24 -2.52 -7.04 11.41
C VAL A 24 -3.49 -7.11 10.23
N GLY A 25 -3.06 -7.68 9.11
CA GLY A 25 -3.85 -7.81 7.88
C GLY A 25 -4.86 -8.96 7.90
N GLY A 26 -4.79 -9.87 8.88
CA GLY A 26 -5.69 -11.02 8.99
C GLY A 26 -5.54 -12.06 7.88
N LEU A 27 -4.32 -12.21 7.32
CA LEU A 27 -4.02 -13.19 6.27
C LEU A 27 -2.86 -14.12 6.67
N PRO A 28 -2.82 -15.36 6.17
CA PRO A 28 -1.69 -16.25 6.38
C PRO A 28 -0.36 -15.62 5.92
N LEU A 29 0.70 -15.78 6.73
CA LEU A 29 2.04 -15.25 6.40
C LEU A 29 2.54 -15.71 5.03
N GLN A 30 2.31 -16.98 4.68
CA GLN A 30 2.70 -17.52 3.38
C GLN A 30 1.99 -16.84 2.22
N GLU A 31 0.70 -16.50 2.40
CA GLU A 31 -0.06 -15.75 1.41
C GLU A 31 0.48 -14.33 1.24
N LEU A 32 0.77 -13.63 2.35
CA LEU A 32 1.38 -12.30 2.30
C LEU A 32 2.74 -12.32 1.57
N ASN A 33 3.61 -13.28 1.90
CA ASN A 33 4.91 -13.40 1.26
C ASN A 33 4.79 -13.65 -0.26
N ASN A 34 3.82 -14.48 -0.66
CA ASN A 34 3.57 -14.73 -2.08
C ASN A 34 3.05 -13.47 -2.80
N LEU A 35 2.13 -12.73 -2.17
CA LEU A 35 1.59 -11.48 -2.70
C LEU A 35 2.68 -10.41 -2.84
N GLU A 36 3.56 -10.28 -1.84
CA GLU A 36 4.69 -9.36 -1.91
C GLU A 36 5.61 -9.70 -3.09
N LEU A 37 5.99 -10.96 -3.25
CA LEU A 37 6.84 -11.38 -4.36
C LEU A 37 6.18 -11.18 -5.73
N ASP A 38 4.88 -11.48 -5.85
CA ASP A 38 4.15 -11.24 -7.11
C ASP A 38 4.10 -9.75 -7.45
N PHE A 39 3.81 -8.90 -6.46
CA PHE A 39 3.83 -7.45 -6.60
C PHE A 39 5.20 -6.93 -7.05
N LEU A 40 6.28 -7.36 -6.38
CA LEU A 40 7.64 -6.96 -6.71
C LEU A 40 8.03 -7.37 -8.14
N LYS A 41 7.65 -8.58 -8.57
CA LYS A 41 7.87 -9.05 -9.94
C LYS A 41 7.13 -8.19 -10.97
N ARG A 42 5.86 -7.86 -10.72
CA ARG A 42 5.07 -7.00 -11.62
C ARG A 42 5.67 -5.61 -11.77
N LEU A 43 6.27 -5.08 -10.71
CA LEU A 43 6.98 -3.79 -10.75
C LEU A 43 8.41 -3.88 -11.26
N ASN A 44 8.89 -5.07 -11.65
CA ASN A 44 10.30 -5.31 -11.97
C ASN A 44 11.25 -4.78 -10.87
N PHE A 45 10.84 -4.91 -9.60
CA PHE A 45 11.55 -4.42 -8.41
C PHE A 45 11.83 -2.90 -8.41
N LYS A 46 11.14 -2.10 -9.24
CA LYS A 46 11.24 -0.64 -9.25
C LYS A 46 10.22 -0.03 -8.28
N LEU A 47 10.66 0.17 -7.04
CA LEU A 47 9.83 0.73 -5.95
C LEU A 47 10.10 2.22 -5.67
N SER A 48 11.06 2.82 -6.36
CA SER A 48 11.33 4.25 -6.24
C SER A 48 10.20 5.03 -6.89
N VAL A 49 9.51 5.85 -6.09
CA VAL A 49 8.57 6.84 -6.59
C VAL A 49 9.33 8.16 -6.71
N SER A 50 9.24 8.82 -7.86
CA SER A 50 9.78 10.17 -8.04
C SER A 50 8.89 11.20 -7.35
N ASP A 51 9.47 12.33 -6.93
CA ASP A 51 8.70 13.40 -6.28
C ASP A 51 7.60 13.95 -7.21
N ILE A 52 7.83 13.92 -8.53
CA ILE A 52 6.86 14.35 -9.55
C ILE A 52 5.68 13.38 -9.60
N GLU A 53 5.93 12.07 -9.72
CA GLU A 53 4.85 11.06 -9.74
C GLU A 53 4.02 11.09 -8.46
N LEU A 54 4.67 11.30 -7.31
CA LEU A 54 4.00 11.48 -6.03
C LEU A 54 3.10 12.73 -6.06
N TYR A 55 3.64 13.86 -6.51
CA TYR A 55 2.92 15.12 -6.58
C TYR A 55 1.69 15.03 -7.50
N GLU A 56 1.86 14.49 -8.71
CA GLU A 56 0.78 14.28 -9.68
C GLU A 56 -0.32 13.38 -9.10
N THR A 57 0.07 12.28 -8.44
CA THR A 57 -0.89 11.36 -7.81
C THR A 57 -1.66 12.04 -6.68
N LEU A 58 -0.99 12.83 -5.84
CA LEU A 58 -1.64 13.56 -4.76
C LEU A 58 -2.65 14.59 -5.29
N MET A 59 -2.28 15.36 -6.33
CA MET A 59 -3.19 16.33 -6.96
C MET A 59 -4.41 15.65 -7.60
N ALA A 60 -4.23 14.48 -8.21
CA ALA A 60 -5.33 13.68 -8.75
C ALA A 60 -6.27 13.16 -7.65
N ILE A 61 -5.75 12.83 -6.47
CA ILE A 61 -6.57 12.38 -5.33
C ILE A 61 -7.36 13.56 -4.74
N THR A 62 -6.72 14.71 -4.53
CA THR A 62 -7.37 15.88 -3.91
C THR A 62 -8.41 16.51 -4.83
N SER A 63 -8.15 16.59 -6.14
CA SER A 63 -9.13 17.09 -7.13
C SER A 63 -10.39 16.22 -7.24
N ARG A 64 -10.31 14.93 -6.93
CA ARG A 64 -11.48 14.02 -6.89
C ARG A 64 -12.31 14.16 -5.61
N GLN A 65 -11.77 14.77 -4.56
CA GLN A 65 -12.49 14.98 -3.29
C GLN A 65 -13.36 16.25 -3.27
N GLU A 66 -13.26 17.12 -4.28
CA GLU A 66 -14.12 18.31 -4.40
C GLU A 66 -15.54 18.02 -4.94
N GLN A 67 -15.97 16.76 -4.96
CA GLN A 67 -17.40 16.46 -5.09
C GLN A 67 -18.04 16.41 -3.70
N PRO A 68 -19.00 17.30 -3.37
CA PRO A 68 -19.62 17.32 -2.06
C PRO A 68 -20.57 16.13 -1.93
N GLN A 69 -20.07 14.98 -1.50
CA GLN A 69 -20.91 13.93 -0.96
C GLN A 69 -21.00 14.08 0.55
N GLY A 70 -22.21 14.42 1.01
CA GLY A 70 -22.52 14.71 2.40
C GLY A 70 -22.02 13.63 3.36
N ARG A 71 -21.30 14.10 4.38
CA ARG A 71 -21.22 13.55 5.74
C ARG A 71 -21.41 12.04 5.86
N GLN A 72 -20.32 11.28 5.78
CA GLN A 72 -20.17 10.06 6.58
C GLN A 72 -18.68 9.71 6.82
N ARG A 73 -18.43 9.22 8.03
CA ARG A 73 -17.14 9.17 8.73
C ARG A 73 -16.12 8.26 8.01
N PRO A 74 -14.83 8.62 7.94
CA PRO A 74 -13.83 7.76 7.32
C PRO A 74 -13.32 6.74 8.34
N CYS A 75 -14.07 5.67 8.58
CA CYS A 75 -13.57 4.49 9.28
C CYS A 75 -14.05 3.21 8.59
N SER A 76 -13.41 2.81 7.50
CA SER A 76 -12.94 1.43 7.30
C SER A 76 -12.23 1.30 5.96
N PHE A 77 -11.16 0.51 6.01
CA PHE A 77 -10.26 -0.05 5.00
C PHE A 77 -10.85 -0.44 3.63
N ARG A 78 -11.54 0.45 2.91
CA ARG A 78 -12.18 0.16 1.61
C ARG A 78 -11.45 0.73 0.39
N VAL A 79 -10.22 1.23 0.53
CA VAL A 79 -9.45 1.75 -0.63
C VAL A 79 -8.81 0.63 -1.45
N LEU A 80 -8.53 -0.54 -0.87
CA LEU A 80 -7.91 -1.67 -1.60
C LEU A 80 -8.88 -2.46 -2.51
N ARG A 81 -10.20 -2.21 -2.43
CA ARG A 81 -11.17 -2.90 -3.32
C ARG A 81 -11.16 -2.37 -4.75
N ALA A 82 -10.52 -1.22 -5.01
CA ALA A 82 -10.47 -0.64 -6.35
C ALA A 82 -9.33 -1.19 -7.24
N TYR A 83 -8.35 -1.88 -6.66
CA TYR A 83 -7.19 -2.43 -7.41
C TYR A 83 -7.25 -3.94 -7.69
N VAL A 84 -8.26 -4.64 -7.15
CA VAL A 84 -8.50 -6.06 -7.44
C VAL A 84 -9.82 -6.16 -8.21
N GLN A 85 -9.79 -5.84 -9.50
CA GLN A 85 -10.79 -6.34 -10.45
C GLN A 85 -10.44 -7.81 -10.74
N PRO A 86 -11.33 -8.78 -10.49
CA PRO A 86 -11.17 -10.10 -11.08
C PRO A 86 -11.54 -9.97 -12.57
N ALA A 87 -10.53 -9.81 -13.41
CA ALA A 87 -10.67 -9.86 -14.86
C ALA A 87 -10.85 -11.31 -15.34
N TRP A 88 -11.84 -12.06 -14.84
CA TRP A 88 -12.23 -13.37 -15.38
C TRP A 88 -13.67 -13.71 -14.97
N VAL A 89 -14.66 -13.20 -15.73
CA VAL A 89 -15.89 -13.95 -16.00
C VAL A 89 -16.28 -13.57 -17.44
N ASN A 90 -16.16 -14.55 -18.34
CA ASN A 90 -16.79 -14.56 -19.66
C ASN A 90 -18.15 -15.27 -19.51
#